data_AF-A0AB39PL82-F1
#
_entry.id   AF-A0AB39PL82-F1
#
_cell.length_a   1.000
_cell.length_b   1.000
_cell.length_c   1.000
_cell.angle_alpha   90.00
_cell.angle_beta   90.00
_cell.angle_gamma   90.00
#
_symmetry.space_group_name_H-M   'P 1'
#
loop_
_entity.id
_entity.type
_entity.pdbx_description
1 polymer ?
#
loop_
_entity_poly.entity_id
_entity_poly.type
_entity_poly.pdbx_seq_one_letter_code
_entity_poly.pdbx_strand_id
1 'polypeptide(L)'
;MGAVADLAPVRDCERPVWLALGEDGTISRWDVATGDHEALATTTVSPEPDHEPWNDRRLRRRLHASHDGMFAAVVNDYGRYGEVIDLRTGEVTLALDSQDYRADTVPFSLAFGQSPGGLCVVIHRTDWNRLDVSDAQTGLLLTDRSLPVSAEGDALPEHHLDYFHGALYVSPDGKRILDDGWIWHPIGFPSVWDLGQWIEGNVWESEDGASRVDVCARAYYWDHAMTWIDSARVAIEGIGDDDNVMRPGARIFDTSRTGQSGTAVELLAFEGPTGPFFSDGTRLFSCDGAGLSIWDPVEGKPLGAVPGFSPTHHHSSARQFLQLRNGTVRIWSA
;
A
#
# COMPACT_ATOMS: atom_id res chain seq x y z
N MET A 1 -7.27 -17.95 -18.85
CA MET A 1 -6.24 -17.51 -17.86
C MET A 1 -5.54 -18.74 -17.29
N GLY A 2 -4.20 -18.70 -17.22
CA GLY A 2 -3.40 -19.69 -16.49
C GLY A 2 -3.48 -19.48 -14.98
N ALA A 3 -2.47 -19.91 -14.23
CA ALA A 3 -2.35 -19.60 -12.81
C ALA A 3 -2.20 -18.08 -12.60
N VAL A 4 -2.97 -17.52 -11.68
CA VAL A 4 -2.97 -16.08 -11.35
C VAL A 4 -2.05 -15.86 -10.15
N ALA A 5 -1.05 -15.01 -10.33
CA ALA A 5 -0.12 -14.59 -9.29
C ALA A 5 -0.72 -13.50 -8.40
N ASP A 6 -1.39 -12.49 -8.99
CA ASP A 6 -2.00 -11.40 -8.23
C ASP A 6 -3.13 -10.69 -8.98
N LEU A 7 -3.90 -9.86 -8.27
CA LEU A 7 -5.03 -9.09 -8.80
C LEU A 7 -5.01 -7.63 -8.32
N ALA A 8 -5.45 -6.71 -9.16
CA ALA A 8 -5.60 -5.30 -8.79
C ALA A 8 -6.92 -4.72 -9.30
N PRO A 9 -7.70 -4.01 -8.46
CA PRO A 9 -8.97 -3.42 -8.89
C PRO A 9 -8.75 -2.13 -9.70
N VAL A 10 -9.50 -1.95 -10.79
CA VAL A 10 -9.58 -0.69 -11.54
C VAL A 10 -10.78 0.11 -11.03
N ARG A 11 -10.56 1.33 -10.56
CA ARG A 11 -11.54 2.05 -9.74
C ARG A 11 -12.46 2.99 -10.53
N ASP A 12 -11.99 3.50 -11.67
CA ASP A 12 -12.72 4.42 -12.56
C ASP A 12 -13.40 3.68 -13.72
N CYS A 13 -14.25 2.71 -13.38
CA CYS A 13 -15.03 1.98 -14.36
C CYS A 13 -16.47 1.89 -13.89
N GLU A 14 -17.42 2.05 -14.82
CA GLU A 14 -18.85 1.87 -14.53
C GLU A 14 -19.18 0.43 -14.09
N ARG A 15 -18.31 -0.53 -14.44
CA ARG A 15 -18.41 -1.94 -14.06
C ARG A 15 -17.16 -2.36 -13.28
N PRO A 16 -17.27 -3.32 -12.35
CA PRO A 16 -16.13 -3.84 -11.61
C PRO A 16 -15.17 -4.55 -12.57
N VAL A 17 -13.98 -3.97 -12.72
CA VAL A 17 -12.92 -4.49 -13.59
C VAL A 17 -11.70 -4.76 -12.73
N TRP A 18 -11.04 -5.88 -13.02
CA TRP A 18 -9.80 -6.25 -12.37
C TRP A 18 -8.69 -6.39 -13.40
N LEU A 19 -7.49 -5.99 -13.04
CA LEU A 19 -6.29 -6.48 -13.69
C LEU A 19 -5.86 -7.78 -13.00
N ALA A 20 -5.43 -8.75 -13.80
CA ALA A 20 -4.90 -10.02 -13.34
C ALA A 20 -3.48 -10.22 -13.87
N LEU A 21 -2.57 -10.55 -12.96
CA LEU A 21 -1.20 -10.93 -13.28
C LEU A 21 -1.11 -12.45 -13.28
N GLY A 22 -0.73 -13.04 -14.41
CA GLY A 22 -0.42 -14.46 -14.53
C GLY A 22 0.96 -14.79 -13.94
N GLU A 23 1.16 -16.03 -13.50
CA GLU A 23 2.50 -16.52 -13.10
C GLU A 23 3.52 -16.45 -14.25
N ASP A 24 3.04 -16.49 -15.51
CA ASP A 24 3.83 -16.30 -16.72
C ASP A 24 4.21 -14.84 -17.00
N GLY A 25 3.71 -13.89 -16.20
CA GLY A 25 3.94 -12.46 -16.35
C GLY A 25 2.92 -11.72 -17.21
N THR A 26 1.93 -12.41 -17.78
CA THR A 26 0.88 -11.75 -18.56
C THR A 26 0.01 -10.88 -17.66
N ILE A 27 -0.23 -9.63 -18.05
CA ILE A 27 -1.20 -8.74 -17.42
C ILE A 27 -2.44 -8.72 -18.31
N SER A 28 -3.59 -9.04 -17.72
CA SER A 28 -4.87 -9.07 -18.45
C SER A 28 -5.93 -8.25 -17.74
N ARG A 29 -6.80 -7.60 -18.51
CA ARG A 29 -8.07 -7.07 -18.03
C ARG A 29 -9.04 -8.22 -17.88
N TRP A 30 -9.73 -8.28 -16.76
CA TRP A 30 -10.74 -9.29 -16.47
C TRP A 30 -12.05 -8.61 -16.04
N ASP A 31 -13.11 -8.85 -16.83
CA ASP A 31 -14.48 -8.53 -16.44
C ASP A 31 -15.04 -9.71 -15.65
N VAL A 32 -15.29 -9.47 -14.38
CA VAL A 32 -15.75 -10.50 -13.44
C VAL A 32 -17.17 -10.96 -13.73
N ALA A 33 -18.01 -10.07 -14.28
CA ALA A 33 -19.41 -10.36 -14.55
C ALA A 33 -19.59 -11.22 -15.80
N THR A 34 -18.79 -10.98 -16.84
CA THR A 34 -18.86 -11.76 -18.09
C THR A 34 -17.89 -12.94 -18.11
N GLY A 35 -16.82 -12.88 -17.32
CA GLY A 35 -15.70 -13.82 -17.38
C GLY A 35 -14.74 -13.54 -18.54
N ASP A 36 -14.96 -12.46 -19.30
CA ASP A 36 -14.11 -12.07 -20.42
C ASP A 36 -12.75 -11.62 -19.92
N HIS A 37 -11.70 -12.02 -20.63
CA HIS A 37 -10.35 -11.62 -20.34
C HIS A 37 -9.63 -11.18 -21.62
N GLU A 38 -8.86 -10.11 -21.51
CA GLU A 38 -8.08 -9.52 -22.59
C GLU A 38 -6.64 -9.32 -22.10
N ALA A 39 -5.66 -9.90 -22.78
CA ALA A 39 -4.26 -9.65 -22.48
C ALA A 39 -3.89 -8.23 -22.92
N LEU A 40 -3.28 -7.46 -22.02
CA LEU A 40 -2.91 -6.06 -22.24
C LEU A 40 -1.40 -5.89 -22.39
N ALA A 41 -0.62 -6.58 -21.56
CA ALA A 41 0.84 -6.45 -21.52
C ALA A 41 1.50 -7.71 -20.94
N THR A 42 2.83 -7.73 -20.92
CA THR A 42 3.62 -8.77 -20.25
C THR A 42 4.73 -8.09 -19.47
N THR A 43 4.86 -8.45 -18.20
CA THR A 43 5.91 -7.92 -17.35
C THR A 43 7.27 -8.53 -17.66
N THR A 44 8.32 -7.72 -17.58
CA THR A 44 9.72 -8.12 -17.72
C THR A 44 10.50 -8.07 -16.41
N VAL A 45 9.82 -7.82 -15.29
CA VAL A 45 10.46 -7.74 -13.96
C VAL A 45 11.33 -8.95 -13.70
N SER A 46 12.61 -8.66 -13.43
CA SER A 46 13.64 -9.64 -13.17
C SER A 46 13.25 -10.56 -12.02
N PRO A 47 13.45 -11.89 -12.14
CA PRO A 47 13.42 -12.76 -10.99
C PRO A 47 14.61 -12.45 -10.07
N GLU A 48 14.45 -12.72 -8.78
CA GLU A 48 15.50 -12.57 -7.77
C GLU A 48 15.77 -13.95 -7.14
N PRO A 49 16.43 -14.89 -7.87
CA PRO A 49 16.54 -16.29 -7.46
C PRO A 49 17.42 -16.50 -6.23
N ASP A 50 18.33 -15.56 -5.96
CA ASP A 50 19.23 -15.58 -4.81
C ASP A 50 18.62 -14.90 -3.57
N HIS A 51 17.34 -14.51 -3.62
CA HIS A 51 16.65 -13.87 -2.51
C HIS A 51 16.46 -14.85 -1.33
N GLU A 52 16.94 -14.45 -0.16
CA GLU A 52 16.72 -15.15 1.10
C GLU A 52 15.55 -14.49 1.87
N PRO A 53 14.46 -15.23 2.16
CA PRO A 53 13.34 -14.70 2.93
C PRO A 53 13.76 -14.25 4.33
N TRP A 54 13.28 -13.07 4.75
CA TRP A 54 13.43 -12.57 6.11
C TRP A 54 12.14 -12.73 6.90
N ASN A 55 12.20 -13.33 8.10
CA ASN A 55 11.05 -13.49 8.99
C ASN A 55 9.77 -14.04 8.31
N ASP A 56 9.93 -15.13 7.55
CA ASP A 56 8.87 -15.76 6.72
C ASP A 56 8.25 -14.87 5.63
N ARG A 57 8.75 -13.66 5.41
CA ARG A 57 8.36 -12.76 4.32
C ARG A 57 9.01 -13.23 3.03
N ARG A 58 8.19 -13.81 2.14
CA ARG A 58 8.65 -14.41 0.88
C ARG A 58 8.47 -13.44 -0.27
N LEU A 59 9.49 -13.40 -1.12
CA LEU A 59 9.41 -12.72 -2.41
C LEU A 59 8.19 -13.20 -3.20
N ARG A 60 7.39 -12.23 -3.64
CA ARG A 60 6.17 -12.47 -4.42
C ARG A 60 5.95 -11.33 -5.39
N ARG A 61 5.41 -11.64 -6.58
CA ARG A 61 4.99 -10.59 -7.50
C ARG A 61 3.68 -9.98 -7.02
N ARG A 62 3.63 -8.65 -7.04
CA ARG A 62 2.41 -7.88 -6.76
C ARG A 62 2.03 -7.04 -7.95
N LEU A 63 0.72 -6.90 -8.14
CA LEU A 63 0.14 -6.07 -9.18
C LEU A 63 -0.54 -4.86 -8.55
N HIS A 64 -0.25 -3.69 -9.10
CA HIS A 64 -0.92 -2.45 -8.77
C HIS A 64 -1.52 -1.85 -10.04
N ALA A 65 -2.69 -1.24 -9.93
CA ALA A 65 -3.39 -0.59 -11.04
C ALA A 65 -3.54 0.90 -10.77
N SER A 66 -3.39 1.72 -11.80
CA SER A 66 -3.83 3.12 -11.74
C SER A 66 -5.34 3.20 -11.58
N HIS A 67 -5.83 4.34 -11.10
CA HIS A 67 -7.25 4.55 -10.84
C HIS A 67 -8.13 4.25 -12.08
N ASP A 68 -7.68 4.69 -13.25
CA ASP A 68 -8.29 4.53 -14.56
C ASP A 68 -7.96 3.21 -15.27
N GLY A 69 -7.04 2.41 -14.71
CA GLY A 69 -6.60 1.14 -15.29
C GLY A 69 -5.80 1.31 -16.58
N MET A 70 -5.24 2.50 -16.83
CA MET A 70 -4.40 2.77 -18.00
C MET A 70 -2.93 2.40 -17.77
N PHE A 71 -2.51 2.34 -16.50
CA PHE A 71 -1.18 1.90 -16.10
C PHE A 71 -1.28 0.74 -15.11
N ALA A 72 -0.29 -0.15 -15.17
CA ALA A 72 -0.04 -1.14 -14.13
C ALA A 72 1.39 -1.01 -13.63
N ALA A 73 1.60 -1.40 -12.38
CA ALA A 73 2.94 -1.67 -11.88
C ALA A 73 3.02 -3.12 -11.40
N VAL A 74 4.13 -3.77 -11.73
CA VAL A 74 4.48 -5.08 -11.19
C VAL A 74 5.74 -4.92 -10.37
N VAL A 75 5.72 -5.40 -9.14
CA VAL A 75 6.85 -5.32 -8.21
C VAL A 75 7.11 -6.67 -7.57
N ASN A 76 8.35 -6.93 -7.20
CA ASN A 76 8.70 -8.02 -6.30
C ASN A 76 8.60 -7.50 -4.85
N ASP A 77 7.50 -7.83 -4.17
CA ASP A 77 7.36 -7.59 -2.72
C ASP A 77 8.50 -8.27 -1.97
N TYR A 78 9.07 -7.59 -0.97
CA TYR A 78 10.27 -8.01 -0.24
C TYR A 78 11.52 -8.19 -1.13
N GLY A 79 11.44 -7.76 -2.39
CA GLY A 79 12.54 -7.70 -3.34
C GLY A 79 12.93 -6.27 -3.68
N ARG A 80 13.70 -6.14 -4.76
CA ARG A 80 14.31 -4.89 -5.21
C ARG A 80 13.70 -4.33 -6.49
N TYR A 81 13.12 -5.18 -7.33
CA TYR A 81 12.77 -4.79 -8.69
C TYR A 81 11.28 -4.65 -8.91
N GLY A 82 10.94 -3.76 -9.83
CA GLY A 82 9.62 -3.62 -10.40
C GLY A 82 9.64 -2.82 -11.69
N GLU A 83 8.47 -2.59 -12.26
CA GLU A 83 8.31 -1.73 -13.42
C GLU A 83 6.88 -1.16 -13.49
N VAL A 84 6.73 -0.05 -14.21
CA VAL A 84 5.45 0.55 -14.57
C VAL A 84 5.25 0.41 -16.07
N ILE A 85 4.04 0.03 -16.48
CA ILE A 85 3.69 -0.30 -17.86
C ILE A 85 2.47 0.52 -18.27
N ASP A 86 2.52 1.15 -19.44
CA ASP A 86 1.34 1.72 -20.11
C ASP A 86 0.56 0.59 -20.78
N LEU A 87 -0.63 0.29 -20.26
CA LEU A 87 -1.43 -0.85 -20.71
C LEU A 87 -2.08 -0.64 -22.08
N ARG A 88 -2.03 0.57 -22.64
CA ARG A 88 -2.51 0.83 -24.01
C ARG A 88 -1.49 0.42 -25.06
N THR A 89 -0.21 0.56 -24.74
CA THR A 89 0.90 0.33 -25.66
C THR A 89 1.65 -0.96 -25.33
N GLY A 90 1.57 -1.43 -24.09
CA GLY A 90 2.39 -2.52 -23.55
C GLY A 90 3.83 -2.11 -23.23
N GLU A 91 4.16 -0.82 -23.36
CA GLU A 91 5.52 -0.31 -23.14
C GLU A 91 5.79 -0.08 -21.66
N VAL A 92 7.00 -0.46 -21.22
CA VAL A 92 7.51 -0.12 -19.89
C VAL A 92 7.88 1.37 -19.87
N THR A 93 7.22 2.14 -19.01
CA THR A 93 7.45 3.59 -18.87
C THR A 93 8.46 3.92 -17.77
N LEU A 94 8.63 3.02 -16.80
CA LEU A 94 9.57 3.20 -15.70
C LEU A 94 10.06 1.85 -15.19
N ALA A 95 11.38 1.66 -15.12
CA ALA A 95 11.99 0.57 -14.37
C ALA A 95 12.20 1.01 -12.92
N LEU A 96 11.89 0.13 -11.97
CA LEU A 96 11.97 0.40 -10.54
C LEU A 96 13.12 -0.40 -9.92
N ASP A 97 13.92 0.29 -9.13
CA ASP A 97 15.03 -0.27 -8.38
C ASP A 97 15.14 0.46 -7.04
N SER A 98 14.85 -0.26 -5.94
CA SER A 98 14.89 0.32 -4.60
C SER A 98 16.26 0.22 -3.91
N GLN A 99 17.31 -0.14 -4.63
CA GLN A 99 18.60 -0.54 -4.08
C GLN A 99 18.52 -1.80 -3.20
N ASP A 100 19.65 -2.23 -2.62
CA ASP A 100 19.81 -3.54 -1.99
C ASP A 100 19.84 -3.54 -0.44
N TYR A 101 19.78 -2.38 0.21
CA TYR A 101 19.85 -2.34 1.66
C TYR A 101 18.52 -2.73 2.31
N ARG A 102 18.44 -3.96 2.82
CA ARG A 102 17.36 -4.47 3.69
C ARG A 102 15.94 -4.36 3.09
N ALA A 103 15.86 -4.48 1.75
CA ALA A 103 14.61 -4.46 1.00
C ALA A 103 13.65 -5.61 1.37
N ASP A 104 14.17 -6.69 1.97
CA ASP A 104 13.48 -7.89 2.45
C ASP A 104 12.65 -7.67 3.73
N THR A 105 12.83 -6.54 4.41
CA THR A 105 12.16 -6.25 5.70
C THR A 105 10.75 -5.65 5.56
N VAL A 106 10.38 -5.24 4.35
CA VAL A 106 9.13 -4.55 4.03
C VAL A 106 8.64 -4.91 2.63
N PRO A 107 7.32 -4.82 2.34
CA PRO A 107 6.80 -4.88 0.98
C PRO A 107 7.43 -3.79 0.09
N PHE A 108 7.34 -3.95 -1.23
CA PHE A 108 7.84 -2.91 -2.12
C PHE A 108 6.91 -1.69 -2.03
N SER A 109 7.43 -0.55 -1.60
CA SER A 109 6.62 0.67 -1.45
C SER A 109 6.22 1.18 -2.84
N LEU A 110 4.96 0.93 -3.21
CA LEU A 110 4.38 1.43 -4.46
C LEU A 110 2.89 1.73 -4.33
N ALA A 111 2.50 2.88 -4.84
CA ALA A 111 1.09 3.23 -5.05
C ALA A 111 0.91 4.15 -6.26
N PHE A 112 -0.24 4.05 -6.93
CA PHE A 112 -0.67 5.05 -7.89
C PHE A 112 -1.46 6.15 -7.21
N GLY A 113 -1.22 7.39 -7.64
CA GLY A 113 -1.95 8.58 -7.22
C GLY A 113 -2.30 9.49 -8.40
N GLN A 114 -2.80 10.68 -8.09
CA GLN A 114 -2.99 11.75 -9.06
C GLN A 114 -2.37 13.03 -8.52
N SER A 115 -1.69 13.78 -9.38
CA SER A 115 -1.26 15.14 -9.05
C SER A 115 -2.48 16.07 -8.97
N PRO A 116 -2.36 17.26 -8.34
CA PRO A 116 -3.44 18.25 -8.34
C PRO A 116 -3.88 18.69 -9.75
N GLY A 117 -2.97 18.62 -10.73
CA GLY A 117 -3.25 18.83 -12.15
C GLY A 117 -3.94 17.67 -12.88
N GLY A 118 -4.22 16.55 -12.19
CA GLY A 118 -4.88 15.37 -12.74
C GLY A 118 -3.97 14.39 -13.47
N LEU A 119 -2.65 14.56 -13.40
CA LEU A 119 -1.69 13.62 -13.98
C LEU A 119 -1.65 12.33 -13.16
N CYS A 120 -1.68 11.16 -13.82
CA CYS A 120 -1.44 9.90 -13.14
C CYS A 120 0.03 9.80 -12.72
N VAL A 121 0.27 9.59 -11.44
CA VAL A 121 1.61 9.49 -10.87
C VAL A 121 1.80 8.15 -10.17
N VAL A 122 3.04 7.70 -10.10
CA VAL A 122 3.47 6.56 -9.30
C VAL A 122 4.33 7.06 -8.16
N ILE A 123 3.96 6.69 -6.93
CA ILE A 123 4.78 6.85 -5.73
C ILE A 123 5.55 5.55 -5.55
N HIS A 124 6.88 5.61 -5.46
CA HIS A 124 7.72 4.42 -5.41
C HIS A 124 9.00 4.64 -4.62
N ARG A 125 9.57 3.54 -4.13
CA ARG A 125 10.86 3.51 -3.43
C ARG A 125 12.03 3.55 -4.41
N THR A 126 12.91 4.55 -4.25
CA THR A 126 14.10 4.80 -5.10
C THR A 126 15.42 4.50 -4.40
N ASP A 127 15.38 4.44 -3.06
CA ASP A 127 16.47 4.00 -2.20
C ASP A 127 15.89 3.39 -0.92
N TRP A 128 16.70 2.75 -0.09
CA TRP A 128 16.24 1.99 1.09
C TRP A 128 15.36 2.82 2.06
N ASN A 129 15.59 4.13 2.14
CA ASN A 129 14.87 5.10 2.98
C ASN A 129 14.29 6.27 2.19
N ARG A 130 14.03 6.09 0.88
CA ARG A 130 13.53 7.16 0.01
C ARG A 130 12.32 6.74 -0.79
N LEU A 131 11.31 7.60 -0.77
CA LEU A 131 10.24 7.58 -1.74
C LEU A 131 10.38 8.76 -2.68
N ASP A 132 9.83 8.57 -3.88
CA ASP A 132 9.70 9.58 -4.90
C ASP A 132 8.38 9.44 -5.64
N VAL A 133 8.02 10.49 -6.36
CA VAL A 133 6.87 10.53 -7.26
C VAL A 133 7.36 10.72 -8.69
N SER A 134 6.95 9.83 -9.58
CA SER A 134 7.18 9.94 -11.02
C SER A 134 5.87 10.06 -11.80
N ASP A 135 5.91 10.73 -12.94
CA ASP A 135 4.85 10.65 -13.95
C ASP A 135 4.76 9.22 -14.48
N ALA A 136 3.59 8.58 -14.37
CA ALA A 136 3.39 7.19 -14.79
C ALA A 136 3.53 6.99 -16.31
N GLN A 137 3.26 8.03 -17.11
CA GLN A 137 3.33 7.97 -18.57
C GLN A 137 4.75 8.14 -19.08
N THR A 138 5.50 9.09 -18.51
CA THR A 138 6.82 9.47 -19.04
C THR A 138 7.99 8.90 -18.23
N GLY A 139 7.73 8.41 -17.01
CA GLY A 139 8.77 8.01 -16.06
C GLY A 139 9.53 9.19 -15.45
N LEU A 140 9.19 10.44 -15.79
CA LEU A 140 9.89 11.62 -15.29
C LEU A 140 9.70 11.75 -13.77
N LEU A 141 10.82 11.91 -13.05
CA LEU A 141 10.84 12.15 -11.62
C LEU A 141 10.33 13.56 -11.30
N LEU A 142 9.25 13.66 -10.53
CA LEU A 142 8.61 14.93 -10.16
C LEU A 142 9.14 15.51 -8.85
N THR A 143 9.67 14.65 -7.98
CA THR A 143 10.24 15.01 -6.67
C THR A 143 11.77 14.97 -6.67
N ASP A 144 12.39 15.13 -7.85
CA ASP A 144 13.85 15.14 -7.98
C ASP A 144 14.48 16.18 -7.05
N ARG A 145 15.48 15.76 -6.28
CA ARG A 145 16.11 16.57 -5.25
C ARG A 145 17.55 16.14 -5.02
N SER A 146 18.40 17.11 -4.75
CA SER A 146 19.79 16.84 -4.36
C SER A 146 19.84 16.37 -2.91
N LEU A 147 20.35 15.16 -2.69
CA LEU A 147 20.57 14.65 -1.34
C LEU A 147 21.72 15.44 -0.68
N PRO A 148 21.52 16.02 0.52
CA PRO A 148 22.58 16.70 1.23
C PRO A 148 23.70 15.71 1.55
N VAL A 149 24.93 16.06 1.17
CA VAL A 149 26.11 15.28 1.54
C VAL A 149 26.31 15.42 3.05
N SER A 150 26.53 14.30 3.74
CA SER A 150 26.92 14.34 5.15
C SER A 150 28.12 15.27 5.32
N ALA A 151 28.00 16.29 6.18
CA ALA A 151 29.11 17.19 6.47
C ALA A 151 30.28 16.40 7.06
N GLU A 152 31.52 16.87 6.87
CA GLU A 152 32.68 16.27 7.56
C GLU A 152 32.46 16.32 9.09
N GLY A 153 32.27 15.14 9.72
CA GLY A 153 31.98 14.98 11.15
C GLY A 153 30.79 14.05 11.42
N ASP A 154 30.33 13.99 12.68
CA ASP A 154 29.19 13.16 13.13
C ASP A 154 27.81 13.80 12.87
N ALA A 155 27.74 14.91 12.13
CA ALA A 155 26.48 15.61 11.89
C ALA A 155 25.68 14.92 10.78
N LEU A 156 24.47 14.47 11.11
CA LEU A 156 23.54 13.91 10.14
C LEU A 156 23.13 14.98 9.12
N PRO A 157 23.03 14.63 7.82
CA PRO A 157 22.58 15.56 6.79
C PRO A 157 21.15 16.05 7.04
N GLU A 158 20.80 17.20 6.45
CA GLU A 158 19.41 17.66 6.42
C GLU A 158 18.52 16.59 5.76
N HIS A 159 17.29 16.42 6.25
CA HIS A 159 16.37 15.37 5.81
C HIS A 159 16.93 13.94 5.94
N HIS A 160 17.93 13.73 6.82
CA HIS A 160 18.37 12.39 7.17
C HIS A 160 17.19 11.59 7.73
N LEU A 161 17.04 10.37 7.24
CA LEU A 161 15.92 9.51 7.60
C LEU A 161 16.44 8.10 7.86
N ASP A 162 16.26 7.61 9.07
CA ASP A 162 16.58 6.22 9.43
C ASP A 162 15.31 5.37 9.42
N TYR A 163 14.60 5.40 8.28
CA TYR A 163 13.24 4.91 8.12
C TYR A 163 13.12 4.07 6.85
N PHE A 164 12.49 2.92 6.95
CA PHE A 164 12.14 2.06 5.83
C PHE A 164 10.67 2.28 5.51
N HIS A 165 10.38 2.68 4.27
CA HIS A 165 9.01 2.81 3.81
C HIS A 165 8.40 1.42 3.56
N GLY A 166 7.15 1.24 3.97
CA GLY A 166 6.43 -0.03 3.90
C GLY A 166 5.44 -0.09 2.75
N ALA A 167 4.33 -0.80 2.97
CA ALA A 167 3.19 -0.76 2.06
C ALA A 167 2.57 0.65 2.06
N LEU A 168 2.20 1.13 0.87
CA LEU A 168 1.62 2.45 0.68
C LEU A 168 0.13 2.38 0.35
N TYR A 169 -0.64 3.29 0.95
CA TYR A 169 -2.08 3.38 0.76
C TYR A 169 -2.50 4.82 0.48
N VAL A 170 -3.09 5.05 -0.69
CA VAL A 170 -3.65 6.36 -1.02
C VAL A 170 -5.06 6.50 -0.45
N SER A 171 -5.36 7.65 0.16
CA SER A 171 -6.66 7.97 0.75
C SER A 171 -7.78 7.91 -0.29
N PRO A 172 -9.05 7.69 0.10
CA PRO A 172 -10.16 7.60 -0.83
C PRO A 172 -10.35 8.81 -1.76
N ASP A 173 -9.96 10.02 -1.32
CA ASP A 173 -9.98 11.24 -2.14
C ASP A 173 -8.69 11.48 -2.95
N GLY A 174 -7.72 10.58 -2.88
CA GLY A 174 -6.47 10.65 -3.64
C GLY A 174 -5.41 11.60 -3.07
N LYS A 175 -5.68 12.26 -1.93
CA LYS A 175 -4.86 13.41 -1.48
C LYS A 175 -3.75 13.06 -0.50
N ARG A 176 -3.89 11.95 0.23
CA ARG A 176 -2.96 11.58 1.30
C ARG A 176 -2.41 10.19 1.09
N ILE A 177 -1.17 10.00 1.50
CA ILE A 177 -0.50 8.70 1.54
C ILE A 177 -0.46 8.26 2.99
N LEU A 178 -0.75 6.99 3.24
CA LEU A 178 -0.46 6.27 4.47
C LEU A 178 0.66 5.27 4.17
N ASP A 179 1.66 5.25 5.04
CA ASP A 179 2.85 4.42 4.94
C ASP A 179 2.98 3.53 6.17
N ASP A 180 3.19 2.22 5.95
CA ASP A 180 3.49 1.23 7.01
C ASP A 180 4.98 1.07 7.28
N GLY A 181 5.70 2.19 7.34
CA GLY A 181 7.13 2.16 7.53
C GLY A 181 7.59 1.98 8.98
N TRP A 182 8.89 1.82 9.14
CA TRP A 182 9.53 1.57 10.43
C TRP A 182 10.91 2.20 10.54
N ILE A 183 11.32 2.55 11.76
CA ILE A 183 12.62 3.16 12.08
C ILE A 183 13.61 2.07 12.50
N TRP A 184 14.86 2.12 12.03
CA TRP A 184 15.92 1.10 12.24
C TRP A 184 16.26 0.76 13.72
N HIS A 185 15.61 1.41 14.68
CA HIS A 185 15.51 1.01 16.09
C HIS A 185 14.37 -0.02 16.34
N PRO A 186 14.23 -1.01 15.45
CA PRO A 186 12.98 -1.67 15.04
C PRO A 186 11.69 -1.13 15.65
N ILE A 187 11.23 0.05 15.23
CA ILE A 187 9.93 0.61 15.64
C ILE A 187 9.05 0.82 14.41
N GLY A 188 7.96 0.07 14.29
CA GLY A 188 6.90 0.38 13.35
C GLY A 188 6.31 1.75 13.67
N PHE A 189 6.30 2.63 12.70
CA PHE A 189 5.96 4.04 12.91
C PHE A 189 5.18 4.57 11.70
N PRO A 190 3.90 4.15 11.52
CA PRO A 190 3.12 4.54 10.37
C PRO A 190 2.95 6.06 10.33
N SER A 191 2.94 6.61 9.12
CA SER A 191 2.86 8.05 8.93
C SER A 191 1.99 8.40 7.74
N VAL A 192 1.47 9.62 7.77
CA VAL A 192 0.60 10.17 6.72
C VAL A 192 1.11 11.52 6.28
N TRP A 193 1.04 11.83 4.99
CA TRP A 193 1.34 13.16 4.44
C TRP A 193 0.49 13.47 3.21
N ASP A 194 0.51 14.72 2.76
CA ASP A 194 -0.23 15.23 1.60
C ASP A 194 0.58 15.04 0.30
N LEU A 195 -0.04 14.36 -0.67
CA LEU A 195 0.57 14.09 -1.98
C LEU A 195 0.70 15.35 -2.84
N GLY A 196 -0.26 16.26 -2.76
CA GLY A 196 -0.25 17.50 -3.55
C GLY A 196 0.86 18.44 -3.08
N GLN A 197 1.00 18.62 -1.76
CA GLN A 197 2.10 19.40 -1.17
C GLN A 197 3.46 18.80 -1.52
N TRP A 198 3.56 17.47 -1.59
CA TRP A 198 4.81 16.82 -1.97
C TRP A 198 5.22 17.12 -3.42
N ILE A 199 4.27 17.02 -4.35
CA ILE A 199 4.56 17.22 -5.78
C ILE A 199 4.77 18.71 -6.12
N GLU A 200 3.95 19.61 -5.57
CA GLU A 200 3.89 21.01 -6.01
C GLU A 200 4.54 22.00 -5.03
N GLY A 201 4.78 21.59 -3.79
CA GLY A 201 5.22 22.47 -2.71
C GLY A 201 6.62 22.17 -2.19
N ASN A 202 6.79 21.00 -1.58
CA ASN A 202 7.98 20.60 -0.86
C ASN A 202 8.40 19.17 -1.26
N VAL A 203 9.52 19.03 -1.97
CA VAL A 203 10.02 17.73 -2.42
C VAL A 203 10.46 16.79 -1.28
N TRP A 204 10.57 17.30 -0.04
CA TRP A 204 10.90 16.56 1.18
C TRP A 204 9.67 16.23 2.04
N GLU A 205 8.46 16.34 1.48
CA GLU A 205 7.23 16.23 2.26
C GLU A 205 7.06 14.87 2.95
N SER A 206 7.61 13.81 2.34
CA SER A 206 7.57 12.46 2.90
C SER A 206 8.50 12.26 4.10
N GLU A 207 9.55 13.06 4.23
CA GLU A 207 10.59 12.92 5.25
C GLU A 207 10.25 13.75 6.50
N ASP A 208 10.11 15.06 6.34
CA ASP A 208 9.89 16.02 7.43
C ASP A 208 8.95 17.18 7.02
N GLY A 209 8.12 16.92 6.01
CA GLY A 209 7.10 17.84 5.52
C GLY A 209 6.13 18.35 6.58
N ALA A 210 5.58 19.54 6.34
CA ALA A 210 4.67 20.19 7.27
C ALA A 210 3.30 19.48 7.41
N SER A 211 2.89 18.72 6.40
CA SER A 211 1.68 17.90 6.43
C SER A 211 1.91 16.50 7.01
N ARG A 212 3.18 16.11 7.26
CA ARG A 212 3.51 14.80 7.80
C ARG A 212 2.99 14.67 9.24
N VAL A 213 2.26 13.59 9.48
CA VAL A 213 1.72 13.21 10.78
C VAL A 213 2.05 11.76 11.04
N ASP A 214 2.83 11.51 12.10
CA ASP A 214 3.07 10.16 12.59
C ASP A 214 1.86 9.64 13.36
N VAL A 215 1.54 8.35 13.23
CA VAL A 215 0.31 7.77 13.77
C VAL A 215 0.53 7.16 15.14
N CYS A 216 1.39 6.15 15.25
CA CYS A 216 1.71 5.51 16.52
C CYS A 216 3.03 4.74 16.48
N ALA A 217 3.68 4.63 17.64
CA ALA A 217 4.87 3.78 17.82
C ALA A 217 4.48 2.35 18.15
N ARG A 218 5.15 1.38 17.50
CA ARG A 218 4.92 -0.05 17.69
C ARG A 218 6.26 -0.80 17.58
N ALA A 219 6.96 -0.97 18.70
CA ALA A 219 8.25 -1.66 18.75
C ALA A 219 8.12 -3.09 18.20
N TYR A 220 9.05 -3.45 17.33
CA TYR A 220 9.13 -4.74 16.63
C TYR A 220 7.87 -5.12 15.83
N TYR A 221 7.00 -4.16 15.51
CA TYR A 221 5.68 -4.42 14.92
C TYR A 221 5.36 -3.48 13.73
N TRP A 222 5.68 -3.94 12.52
CA TRP A 222 5.38 -3.31 11.22
C TRP A 222 5.05 -4.37 10.17
N ASP A 223 4.64 -3.96 8.97
CA ASP A 223 4.16 -4.86 7.91
C ASP A 223 2.94 -5.68 8.39
N HIS A 224 1.96 -4.92 8.90
CA HIS A 224 0.71 -5.37 9.53
C HIS A 224 -0.49 -4.64 8.93
N ALA A 225 -1.69 -5.17 9.16
CA ALA A 225 -2.86 -4.68 8.45
C ALA A 225 -3.19 -3.21 8.78
N MET A 226 -3.39 -2.43 7.73
CA MET A 226 -3.92 -1.08 7.82
C MET A 226 -4.82 -0.75 6.63
N THR A 227 -5.74 0.18 6.83
CA THR A 227 -6.57 0.72 5.76
C THR A 227 -7.04 2.12 6.11
N TRP A 228 -7.21 2.95 5.10
CA TRP A 228 -8.07 4.12 5.23
C TRP A 228 -9.51 3.67 5.51
N ILE A 229 -10.15 4.31 6.48
CA ILE A 229 -11.60 4.24 6.65
C ILE A 229 -12.24 5.24 5.71
N ASP A 230 -11.78 6.48 5.75
CA ASP A 230 -12.24 7.59 4.91
C ASP A 230 -11.09 8.57 4.61
N SER A 231 -11.44 9.79 4.18
CA SER A 231 -10.56 10.95 4.05
C SER A 231 -9.47 11.09 5.11
N ALA A 232 -9.85 10.93 6.37
CA ALA A 232 -9.12 11.39 7.56
C ALA A 232 -8.91 10.33 8.62
N ARG A 233 -9.61 9.21 8.55
CA ARG A 233 -9.50 8.14 9.54
C ARG A 233 -8.82 6.92 8.95
N VAL A 234 -7.94 6.33 9.74
CA VAL A 234 -7.26 5.06 9.41
C VAL A 234 -7.53 4.04 10.50
N ALA A 235 -7.59 2.77 10.11
CA ALA A 235 -7.58 1.63 11.01
C ALA A 235 -6.21 0.95 10.93
N ILE A 236 -5.63 0.66 12.09
CA ILE A 236 -4.33 -0.02 12.22
C ILE A 236 -4.51 -1.25 13.11
N GLU A 237 -3.96 -2.38 12.69
CA GLU A 237 -3.97 -3.63 13.44
C GLU A 237 -3.10 -3.56 14.70
N GLY A 238 -3.59 -4.20 15.76
CA GLY A 238 -2.87 -4.42 17.00
C GLY A 238 -3.22 -3.40 18.08
N ILE A 239 -3.35 -3.87 19.32
CA ILE A 239 -3.51 -3.04 20.52
C ILE A 239 -2.31 -3.25 21.43
N GLY A 240 -1.45 -2.25 21.47
CA GLY A 240 -0.18 -2.27 22.20
C GLY A 240 0.84 -1.34 21.55
N ASP A 241 2.03 -1.31 22.15
CA ASP A 241 3.19 -0.51 21.73
C ASP A 241 4.45 -1.37 21.47
N ASP A 242 4.39 -2.68 21.73
CA ASP A 242 5.49 -3.65 21.56
C ASP A 242 4.92 -5.02 21.15
N ASP A 243 5.61 -5.73 20.27
CA ASP A 243 5.18 -7.02 19.72
C ASP A 243 4.92 -8.09 20.80
N ASN A 244 5.69 -8.08 21.90
CA ASN A 244 5.58 -9.07 22.98
C ASN A 244 4.28 -8.95 23.78
N VAL A 245 3.62 -7.80 23.73
CA VAL A 245 2.37 -7.52 24.46
C VAL A 245 1.22 -7.12 23.52
N MET A 246 1.44 -7.17 22.21
CA MET A 246 0.46 -6.78 21.21
C MET A 246 -0.76 -7.70 21.28
N ARG A 247 -1.95 -7.11 21.47
CA ARG A 247 -3.22 -7.85 21.46
C ARG A 247 -3.92 -7.76 20.09
N PRO A 248 -4.61 -8.83 19.66
CA PRO A 248 -5.51 -8.79 18.51
C PRO A 248 -6.55 -7.68 18.60
N GLY A 249 -6.65 -6.84 17.59
CA GLY A 249 -7.64 -5.77 17.53
C GLY A 249 -7.33 -4.70 16.50
N ALA A 250 -8.12 -3.63 16.53
CA ALA A 250 -7.92 -2.45 15.70
C ALA A 250 -7.86 -1.19 16.56
N ARG A 251 -7.02 -0.25 16.13
CA ARG A 251 -6.97 1.14 16.62
C ARG A 251 -7.38 2.07 15.48
N ILE A 252 -8.26 3.01 15.79
CA ILE A 252 -8.78 3.99 14.83
C ILE A 252 -8.17 5.34 15.16
N PHE A 253 -7.55 5.97 14.18
CA PHE A 253 -6.92 7.28 14.33
C PHE A 253 -7.55 8.30 13.40
N ASP A 254 -7.63 9.54 13.86
CA ASP A 254 -7.86 10.71 13.03
C ASP A 254 -6.53 11.37 12.70
N THR A 255 -6.13 11.31 11.42
CA THR A 255 -4.86 11.81 10.91
C THR A 255 -4.94 13.28 10.49
N SER A 256 -6.11 13.92 10.59
CA SER A 256 -6.26 15.37 10.36
C SER A 256 -5.99 16.21 11.61
N ARG A 257 -5.82 15.55 12.77
CA ARG A 257 -5.59 16.20 14.06
C ARG A 257 -4.38 15.59 14.73
N THR A 258 -3.55 16.44 15.34
CA THR A 258 -2.42 16.01 16.17
C THR A 258 -2.76 16.18 17.65
N GLY A 259 -2.42 15.15 18.44
CA GLY A 259 -2.52 15.17 19.89
C GLY A 259 -1.36 15.91 20.54
N GLN A 260 -1.31 15.88 21.87
CA GLN A 260 -0.24 16.54 22.65
C GLN A 260 1.16 15.97 22.37
N SER A 261 1.24 14.71 21.95
CA SER A 261 2.47 14.02 21.53
C SER A 261 2.96 14.43 20.14
N GLY A 262 2.19 15.22 19.38
CA GLY A 262 2.46 15.51 17.97
C GLY A 262 2.01 14.41 17.00
N THR A 263 1.50 13.28 17.50
CA THR A 263 1.00 12.16 16.68
C THR A 263 -0.50 12.30 16.38
N ALA A 264 -1.02 11.53 15.43
CA ALA A 264 -2.44 11.44 15.12
C ALA A 264 -3.29 11.14 16.38
N VAL A 265 -4.52 11.65 16.43
CA VAL A 265 -5.43 11.44 17.57
C VAL A 265 -6.06 10.05 17.48
N GLU A 266 -5.76 9.18 18.44
CA GLU A 266 -6.49 7.92 18.60
C GLU A 266 -7.93 8.19 19.05
N LEU A 267 -8.90 7.64 18.30
CA LEU A 267 -10.32 7.76 18.57
C LEU A 267 -10.87 6.58 19.36
N LEU A 268 -10.37 5.38 19.06
CA LEU A 268 -10.91 4.13 19.57
C LEU A 268 -9.88 3.00 19.43
N ALA A 269 -9.86 2.09 20.40
CA ALA A 269 -9.21 0.79 20.30
C ALA A 269 -10.20 -0.31 20.71
N PHE A 270 -10.29 -1.40 19.95
CA PHE A 270 -11.20 -2.50 20.24
C PHE A 270 -10.65 -3.86 19.77
N GLU A 271 -10.85 -4.88 20.60
CA GLU A 271 -10.35 -6.23 20.35
C GLU A 271 -11.19 -6.97 19.30
N GLY A 272 -10.57 -7.94 18.62
CA GLY A 272 -11.27 -8.86 17.73
C GLY A 272 -10.81 -8.85 16.27
N PRO A 273 -10.74 -7.69 15.58
CA PRO A 273 -10.20 -7.64 14.23
C PRO A 273 -8.78 -8.18 14.15
N THR A 274 -8.51 -9.08 13.20
CA THR A 274 -7.19 -9.65 12.91
C THR A 274 -7.03 -9.88 11.41
N GLY A 275 -5.77 -9.99 10.97
CA GLY A 275 -5.46 -10.23 9.57
C GLY A 275 -5.77 -9.01 8.68
N PRO A 276 -5.85 -9.18 7.34
CA PRO A 276 -5.98 -8.06 6.42
C PRO A 276 -7.20 -7.17 6.72
N PHE A 277 -6.98 -5.86 6.67
CA PHE A 277 -8.02 -4.85 6.88
C PHE A 277 -8.48 -4.27 5.54
N PHE A 278 -9.79 -4.01 5.45
CA PHE A 278 -10.41 -3.30 4.34
C PHE A 278 -11.50 -2.36 4.85
N SER A 279 -11.88 -1.36 4.07
CA SER A 279 -12.97 -0.44 4.41
C SER A 279 -13.76 -0.05 3.17
N ASP A 280 -15.06 0.15 3.34
CA ASP A 280 -15.97 0.70 2.33
C ASP A 280 -16.34 2.18 2.57
N GLY A 281 -15.68 2.86 3.50
CA GLY A 281 -16.03 4.21 3.94
C GLY A 281 -16.80 4.27 5.26
N THR A 282 -17.49 3.18 5.60
CA THR A 282 -18.46 3.14 6.70
C THR A 282 -18.25 1.98 7.66
N ARG A 283 -17.76 0.85 7.15
CA ARG A 283 -17.51 -0.38 7.88
C ARG A 283 -16.04 -0.76 7.79
N LEU A 284 -15.50 -1.28 8.88
CA LEU A 284 -14.21 -1.95 8.88
C LEU A 284 -14.43 -3.43 8.63
N PHE A 285 -13.65 -4.01 7.74
CA PHE A 285 -13.64 -5.44 7.47
C PHE A 285 -12.27 -5.99 7.87
N SER A 286 -12.27 -7.15 8.50
CA SER A 286 -11.06 -7.91 8.79
C SER A 286 -11.27 -9.38 8.44
N CYS A 287 -10.22 -10.10 8.08
CA CYS A 287 -10.36 -11.51 7.75
C CYS A 287 -9.24 -12.37 8.32
N ASP A 288 -9.64 -13.54 8.81
CA ASP A 288 -8.74 -14.55 9.34
C ASP A 288 -9.10 -15.94 8.78
N GLY A 289 -8.62 -16.99 9.43
CA GLY A 289 -8.94 -18.38 9.06
C GLY A 289 -10.43 -18.75 9.24
N ALA A 290 -11.20 -18.01 10.03
CA ALA A 290 -12.62 -18.26 10.26
C ALA A 290 -13.50 -17.61 9.19
N GLY A 291 -13.07 -16.48 8.63
CA GLY A 291 -13.74 -15.80 7.52
C GLY A 291 -13.64 -14.28 7.63
N LEU A 292 -14.58 -13.59 6.98
CA LEU A 292 -14.65 -12.13 6.95
C LEU A 292 -15.52 -11.66 8.13
N SER A 293 -14.99 -10.78 8.96
CA SER A 293 -15.72 -10.11 10.03
C SER A 293 -15.96 -8.65 9.67
N ILE A 294 -17.13 -8.13 10.06
CA ILE A 294 -17.59 -6.77 9.75
C ILE A 294 -17.77 -6.03 11.07
N TRP A 295 -17.22 -4.82 11.16
CA TRP A 295 -17.14 -4.04 12.38
C TRP A 295 -17.60 -2.61 12.15
N ASP A 296 -18.21 -2.04 13.19
CA ASP A 296 -18.46 -0.61 13.29
C ASP A 296 -17.16 0.09 13.75
N PRO A 297 -16.51 0.92 12.92
CA PRO A 297 -15.28 1.60 13.30
C PRO A 297 -15.49 2.77 14.27
N VAL A 298 -16.74 3.18 14.54
CA VAL A 298 -17.08 4.23 15.50
C VAL A 298 -17.31 3.65 16.89
N GLU A 299 -17.96 2.49 16.98
CA GLU A 299 -18.28 1.85 18.26
C GLU A 299 -17.38 0.67 18.62
N GLY A 300 -16.63 0.13 17.66
CA GLY A 300 -15.78 -1.06 17.85
C GLY A 300 -16.58 -2.35 18.01
N LYS A 301 -17.84 -2.37 17.53
CA LYS A 301 -18.75 -3.51 17.71
C LYS A 301 -18.81 -4.38 16.46
N PRO A 302 -18.94 -5.71 16.62
CA PRO A 302 -19.20 -6.59 15.49
C PRO A 302 -20.59 -6.31 14.91
N LEU A 303 -20.64 -6.14 13.59
CA LEU A 303 -21.88 -5.97 12.81
C LEU A 303 -22.31 -7.27 12.13
N GLY A 304 -21.38 -8.17 11.86
CA GLY A 304 -21.67 -9.47 11.24
C GLY A 304 -20.40 -10.19 10.80
N ALA A 305 -20.60 -11.36 10.17
CA ALA A 305 -19.51 -12.14 9.60
C ALA A 305 -19.98 -12.95 8.37
N VAL A 306 -19.02 -13.30 7.51
CA VAL A 306 -19.18 -14.21 6.37
C VAL A 306 -18.24 -15.40 6.57
N PRO A 307 -18.71 -16.48 7.23
CA PRO A 307 -17.86 -17.62 7.54
C PRO A 307 -17.28 -18.30 6.31
N GLY A 308 -16.03 -18.73 6.39
CA GLY A 308 -15.34 -19.47 5.32
C GLY A 308 -15.06 -18.65 4.06
N PHE A 309 -15.16 -17.32 4.12
CA PHE A 309 -14.76 -16.41 3.06
C PHE A 309 -13.67 -15.46 3.59
N SER A 310 -12.44 -15.62 3.12
CA SER A 310 -11.30 -14.81 3.54
C SER A 310 -10.78 -14.10 2.28
N PRO A 311 -11.23 -12.85 2.03
CA PRO A 311 -10.85 -12.14 0.82
C PRO A 311 -9.36 -11.80 0.85
N THR A 312 -8.75 -11.83 -0.33
CA THR A 312 -7.38 -11.40 -0.57
C THR A 312 -7.33 -10.01 -1.18
N HIS A 313 -8.44 -9.55 -1.79
CA HIS A 313 -8.54 -8.25 -2.44
C HIS A 313 -9.89 -7.58 -2.20
N HIS A 314 -9.89 -6.25 -2.29
CA HIS A 314 -11.08 -5.42 -2.14
C HIS A 314 -11.14 -4.34 -3.23
N HIS A 315 -12.27 -4.25 -3.91
CA HIS A 315 -12.60 -3.22 -4.87
C HIS A 315 -13.57 -2.25 -4.23
N SER A 316 -13.04 -1.18 -3.65
CA SER A 316 -13.81 -0.25 -2.81
C SER A 316 -14.95 0.46 -3.56
N SER A 317 -14.73 0.92 -4.79
CA SER A 317 -15.80 1.57 -5.58
C SER A 317 -16.94 0.61 -5.95
N ALA A 318 -16.63 -0.66 -6.21
CA ALA A 318 -17.62 -1.70 -6.48
C ALA A 318 -18.19 -2.38 -5.22
N ARG A 319 -17.65 -2.09 -4.03
CA ARG A 319 -17.94 -2.79 -2.77
C ARG A 319 -17.84 -4.32 -2.91
N GLN A 320 -16.82 -4.76 -3.62
CA GLN A 320 -16.59 -6.18 -3.90
C GLN A 320 -15.35 -6.69 -3.22
N PHE A 321 -15.49 -7.83 -2.56
CA PHE A 321 -14.41 -8.59 -2.01
C PHE A 321 -14.15 -9.80 -2.89
N LEU A 322 -12.87 -10.11 -3.07
CA LEU A 322 -12.44 -11.21 -3.90
C LEU A 322 -11.53 -12.11 -3.07
N GLN A 323 -11.83 -13.41 -3.08
CA GLN A 323 -10.97 -14.47 -2.57
C GLN A 323 -10.41 -15.25 -3.76
N LEU A 324 -9.10 -15.18 -3.95
CA LEU A 324 -8.36 -16.04 -4.88
C LEU A 324 -7.77 -17.23 -4.10
N ARG A 325 -8.21 -18.45 -4.42
CA ARG A 325 -7.69 -19.67 -3.78
C ARG A 325 -7.63 -20.83 -4.78
N ASN A 326 -6.46 -21.42 -4.95
CA ASN A 326 -6.24 -22.58 -5.83
C ASN A 326 -6.82 -22.37 -7.24
N GLY A 327 -6.59 -21.20 -7.84
CA GLY A 327 -7.12 -20.85 -9.16
C GLY A 327 -8.64 -20.65 -9.25
N THR A 328 -9.36 -20.72 -8.12
CA THR A 328 -10.78 -20.39 -8.03
C THR A 328 -10.95 -19.00 -7.45
N VAL A 329 -11.82 -18.20 -8.07
CA VAL A 329 -12.23 -16.90 -7.56
C VAL A 329 -13.61 -17.00 -6.92
N ARG A 330 -13.74 -16.49 -5.69
CA ARG A 330 -15.03 -16.26 -5.02
C ARG A 330 -15.20 -14.77 -4.80
N ILE A 331 -16.41 -14.29 -5.08
CA ILE A 331 -16.76 -12.87 -4.92
C ILE A 331 -17.84 -12.76 -3.85
N TRP A 332 -17.72 -11.73 -3.04
CA TRP A 332 -18.76 -11.29 -2.11
C TRP A 332 -18.97 -9.78 -2.28
N SER A 333 -20.23 -9.36 -2.34
CA SER A 333 -20.61 -7.95 -2.47
C SER A 333 -21.26 -7.48 -1.17
N ALA A 334 -20.78 -6.34 -0.66
CA ALA A 334 -21.12 -5.79 0.65
C ALA A 334 -22.26 -4.75 0.61
#